data_AF-A0AAV9V7Y1-F1
#
_entry.id   AF-A0AAV9V7Y1-F1
#
_cell.length_a   1.000
_cell.length_b   1.000
_cell.length_c   1.000
_cell.angle_alpha   90.00
_cell.angle_beta   90.00
_cell.angle_gamma   90.00
#
_symmetry.space_group_name_H-M   'P 1'
#
loop_
_entity.id
_entity.type
_entity.pdbx_description
1 polymer ?
#
loop_
_entity_poly.entity_id
_entity_poly.type
_entity_poly.pdbx_seq_one_letter_code
_entity_poly.pdbx_strand_id
1 'polypeptide(L)'
;MSGHKKRLSVSGLVPPQQPSTPVGSDRCPSPADQVISDAPNGDVTATIEHEGLIKCLQGVRNCVSKLEKFDSESKDGCEDAAQQAAKILLELVNETNQVQNLIAKSLCDYSKFTDSPVFLKKERLEEFITRYNCILSILLEMPSHIRFGLKTNLLSHLPAAQGQWYRKDLERKLAKCDDIRAEIEAKIHGIEGAIEEARSRPSDDNALPKLKKVVDGSAYDTRPKRFNTARY
;
A
#
# COMPACT_ATOMS: atom_id res chain seq x y z
N MET A 1 21.48 -10.24 -92.88
CA MET A 1 21.69 -8.78 -92.81
C MET A 1 22.62 -8.47 -91.66
N SER A 2 23.50 -7.51 -91.90
CA SER A 2 24.61 -7.02 -91.07
C SER A 2 24.17 -6.47 -89.70
N GLY A 3 25.05 -6.50 -88.69
CA GLY A 3 24.85 -5.70 -87.48
C GLY A 3 25.65 -6.09 -86.24
N HIS A 4 26.95 -5.76 -86.22
CA HIS A 4 27.77 -5.67 -85.01
C HIS A 4 27.17 -4.71 -83.94
N LYS A 5 27.39 -5.01 -82.65
CA LYS A 5 28.05 -4.06 -81.73
C LYS A 5 28.55 -4.73 -80.45
N LYS A 6 29.87 -4.64 -80.25
CA LYS A 6 30.62 -4.82 -79.00
C LYS A 6 30.16 -3.79 -77.96
N ARG A 7 30.22 -4.14 -76.67
CA ARG A 7 30.95 -3.30 -75.68
C ARG A 7 31.36 -4.07 -74.43
N LEU A 8 32.61 -3.79 -74.07
CA LEU A 8 33.38 -4.27 -72.94
C LEU A 8 33.11 -3.41 -71.69
N SER A 9 33.19 -4.08 -70.54
CA SER A 9 34.01 -3.73 -69.37
C SER A 9 33.65 -2.60 -68.38
N VAL A 10 33.92 -2.97 -67.11
CA VAL A 10 34.46 -2.20 -65.98
C VAL A 10 33.49 -1.66 -64.93
N SER A 11 33.71 -2.17 -63.71
CA SER A 11 33.58 -1.58 -62.38
C SER A 11 32.80 -0.27 -62.24
N GLY A 12 31.71 -0.37 -61.50
CA GLY A 12 31.15 0.71 -60.71
C GLY A 12 30.65 0.13 -59.39
N LEU A 13 31.51 0.17 -58.37
CA LEU A 13 31.16 -0.03 -56.97
C LEU A 13 30.06 0.98 -56.58
N VAL A 14 28.84 0.48 -56.36
CA VAL A 14 27.84 1.15 -55.52
C VAL A 14 27.06 0.06 -54.79
N PRO A 15 27.24 -0.14 -53.47
CA PRO A 15 26.35 -0.99 -52.70
C PRO A 15 24.96 -0.33 -52.61
N PRO A 16 23.85 -1.09 -52.65
CA PRO A 16 22.54 -0.53 -52.41
C PRO A 16 22.49 0.07 -51.00
N GLN A 17 22.13 1.35 -50.94
CA GLN A 17 21.86 2.10 -49.72
C GLN A 17 20.86 1.32 -48.86
N GLN A 18 21.24 1.07 -47.60
CA GLN A 18 20.32 0.58 -46.59
C GLN A 18 19.18 1.60 -46.41
N PRO A 19 17.91 1.17 -46.31
CA PRO A 19 16.88 2.05 -45.81
C PRO A 19 17.17 2.35 -44.33
N SER A 20 17.37 3.64 -44.02
CA SER A 20 17.45 4.16 -42.66
C SER A 20 16.20 3.75 -41.89
N THR A 21 16.31 2.80 -40.98
CA THR A 21 15.28 2.53 -39.99
C THR A 21 15.26 3.67 -38.98
N PRO A 22 14.07 4.22 -38.62
CA PRO A 22 13.97 5.23 -37.59
C PRO A 22 14.44 4.65 -36.26
N VAL A 23 15.21 5.43 -35.50
CA VAL A 23 15.48 5.20 -34.08
C VAL A 23 14.16 5.42 -33.34
N GLY A 24 13.31 4.39 -33.35
CA GLY A 24 12.11 4.26 -32.55
C GLY A 24 12.27 2.96 -31.77
N SER A 25 12.88 3.06 -30.60
CA SER A 25 13.01 1.95 -29.66
C SER A 25 11.66 1.75 -28.98
N ASP A 26 10.68 1.23 -29.73
CA ASP A 26 9.46 0.67 -29.14
C ASP A 26 9.84 -0.68 -28.53
N ARG A 27 10.43 -0.61 -27.33
CA ARG A 27 10.40 -1.74 -26.42
C ARG A 27 8.93 -2.03 -26.15
N CYS A 28 8.45 -3.18 -26.63
CA CYS A 28 7.30 -3.82 -26.02
C CYS A 28 7.55 -3.86 -24.51
N PRO A 29 6.68 -3.24 -23.69
CA PRO A 29 6.85 -3.30 -22.24
C PRO A 29 6.78 -4.76 -21.83
N SER A 30 7.76 -5.18 -21.04
CA SER A 30 7.73 -6.49 -20.41
C SER A 30 6.46 -6.57 -19.55
N PRO A 31 5.86 -7.75 -19.30
CA PRO A 31 4.73 -7.87 -18.37
C PRO A 31 5.04 -7.30 -16.97
N ALA A 32 6.32 -7.17 -16.62
CA ALA A 32 6.79 -6.49 -15.41
C ALA A 32 6.70 -4.94 -15.48
N ASP A 33 6.83 -4.34 -16.67
CA ASP A 33 6.72 -2.89 -16.86
C ASP A 33 5.25 -2.43 -16.88
N GLN A 34 4.32 -3.31 -17.27
CA GLN A 34 2.88 -3.03 -17.23
C GLN A 34 2.27 -3.09 -15.82
N VAL A 35 2.96 -3.70 -14.85
CA VAL A 35 2.52 -3.66 -13.44
C VAL A 35 2.95 -2.35 -12.76
N ILE A 36 3.88 -1.60 -13.36
CA ILE A 36 4.52 -0.43 -12.73
C ILE A 36 3.96 0.91 -13.25
N SER A 37 3.17 0.93 -14.33
CA SER A 37 2.70 2.17 -14.95
C SER A 37 1.30 2.68 -14.53
N ASP A 38 0.53 1.96 -13.72
CA ASP A 38 -0.85 2.34 -13.38
C ASP A 38 -1.09 2.63 -11.89
N ALA A 39 -0.24 3.46 -11.28
CA ALA A 39 -0.62 4.14 -10.04
C ALA A 39 -0.36 5.66 -10.09
N PRO A 40 -1.04 6.42 -10.97
CA PRO A 40 -0.99 7.89 -10.94
C PRO A 40 -1.71 8.52 -9.72
N ASN A 41 -2.24 7.72 -8.78
CA ASN A 41 -3.07 8.22 -7.67
C ASN A 41 -2.51 7.96 -6.25
N GLY A 42 -1.29 7.43 -6.12
CA GLY A 42 -0.76 6.95 -4.83
C GLY A 42 -0.61 8.02 -3.73
N ASP A 43 -0.55 9.31 -4.09
CA ASP A 43 -0.30 10.42 -3.17
C ASP A 43 -1.59 11.08 -2.66
N VAL A 44 -2.58 11.21 -3.55
CA VAL A 44 -3.89 11.83 -3.22
C VAL A 44 -4.68 10.93 -2.28
N THR A 45 -4.68 9.61 -2.50
CA THR A 45 -5.42 8.67 -1.64
C THR A 45 -4.82 8.61 -0.23
N ALA A 46 -3.49 8.62 -0.10
CA ALA A 46 -2.82 8.61 1.20
C ALA A 46 -3.06 9.90 2.00
N THR A 47 -3.08 11.05 1.32
CA THR A 47 -3.35 12.34 1.96
C THR A 47 -4.78 12.41 2.49
N ILE A 48 -5.76 11.97 1.68
CA ILE A 48 -7.19 11.93 2.07
C ILE A 48 -7.43 10.98 3.26
N GLU A 49 -6.73 9.85 3.31
CA GLU A 49 -6.81 8.90 4.43
C GLU A 49 -6.25 9.49 5.73
N HIS A 50 -5.14 10.23 5.65
CA HIS A 50 -4.53 10.86 6.81
C HIS A 50 -5.39 12.01 7.36
N GLU A 51 -5.95 12.85 6.49
CA GLU A 51 -6.90 13.90 6.90
C GLU A 51 -8.15 13.31 7.56
N GLY A 52 -8.67 12.20 7.03
CA GLY A 52 -9.78 11.46 7.62
C GLY A 52 -9.46 10.98 9.04
N LEU A 53 -8.27 10.41 9.24
CA LEU A 53 -7.80 9.96 10.56
C LEU A 53 -7.64 11.13 11.54
N ILE A 54 -7.07 12.26 11.11
CA ILE A 54 -6.94 13.47 11.94
C ILE A 54 -8.32 13.97 12.36
N LYS A 55 -9.29 14.00 11.45
CA LYS A 55 -10.66 14.44 11.74
C LYS A 55 -11.35 13.54 12.77
N CYS A 56 -11.22 12.22 12.64
CA CYS A 56 -11.76 11.29 13.63
C CYS A 56 -11.06 11.42 14.99
N LEU A 57 -9.74 11.63 15.01
CA LEU A 57 -9.00 11.90 16.26
C LEU A 57 -9.48 13.19 16.93
N GLN A 58 -9.75 14.25 16.15
CA GLN A 58 -10.38 15.47 16.67
C GLN A 58 -11.77 15.18 17.27
N GLY A 59 -12.55 14.28 16.67
CA GLY A 59 -13.81 13.78 17.24
C GLY A 59 -13.62 13.17 18.63
N VAL A 60 -12.62 12.30 18.80
CA VAL A 60 -12.25 11.71 20.10
C VAL A 60 -11.83 12.78 21.12
N ARG A 61 -10.96 13.71 20.73
CA ARG A 61 -10.50 14.82 21.59
C ARG A 61 -11.65 15.74 22.01
N ASN A 62 -12.63 15.97 21.13
CA ASN A 62 -13.85 16.72 21.44
C ASN A 62 -14.71 15.96 22.46
N CYS A 63 -14.82 14.63 22.37
CA CYS A 63 -15.50 13.83 23.38
C CYS A 63 -14.81 13.96 24.74
N VAL A 64 -13.48 13.92 24.79
CA VAL A 64 -12.71 14.14 26.03
C VAL A 64 -12.96 15.53 26.61
N SER A 65 -12.97 16.57 25.78
CA SER A 65 -13.34 17.93 26.22
C SER A 65 -14.74 18.00 26.82
N LYS A 66 -15.70 17.24 26.30
CA LYS A 66 -17.06 17.15 26.87
C LYS A 66 -17.07 16.40 28.20
N LEU A 67 -16.29 15.33 28.30
CA LEU A 67 -16.11 14.55 29.53
C LEU A 67 -15.50 15.39 30.66
N GLU A 68 -14.51 16.22 30.34
CA GLU A 68 -13.87 17.14 31.31
C GLU A 68 -14.82 18.22 31.82
N LYS A 69 -15.71 18.71 30.96
CA LYS A 69 -16.67 19.78 31.27
C LYS A 69 -18.02 19.26 31.78
N PHE A 70 -18.16 17.95 31.94
CA PHE A 70 -19.40 17.37 32.41
C PHE A 70 -19.67 17.80 33.84
N ASP A 71 -20.68 18.64 34.02
CA ASP A 71 -21.15 19.12 35.32
C ASP A 71 -22.50 18.48 35.64
N SER A 72 -22.50 17.61 36.64
CA SER A 72 -23.71 16.91 37.10
C SER A 72 -24.62 17.77 37.96
N GLU A 73 -24.21 18.98 38.35
CA GLU A 73 -24.98 19.90 39.20
C GLU A 73 -25.89 20.85 38.40
N SER A 74 -25.92 20.73 37.06
CA SER A 74 -26.84 21.51 36.23
C SER A 74 -28.29 21.22 36.65
N LYS A 75 -29.09 22.27 36.81
CA LYS A 75 -30.36 22.33 37.56
C LYS A 75 -31.52 21.46 37.03
N ASP A 76 -31.28 20.64 36.02
CA ASP A 76 -32.27 19.75 35.42
C ASP A 76 -32.03 18.32 35.94
N GLY A 77 -33.11 17.63 36.35
CA GLY A 77 -33.05 16.46 37.26
C GLY A 77 -32.15 15.28 36.84
N CYS A 78 -31.98 14.34 37.79
CA CYS A 78 -31.11 13.15 37.69
C CYS A 78 -31.22 12.35 36.36
N GLU A 79 -32.40 12.28 35.75
CA GLU A 79 -32.59 11.59 34.46
C GLU A 79 -31.87 12.29 33.29
N ASP A 80 -31.77 13.62 33.30
CA ASP A 80 -31.09 14.37 32.24
C ASP A 80 -29.56 14.17 32.31
N ALA A 81 -29.00 14.17 33.52
CA ALA A 81 -27.58 13.88 33.74
C ALA A 81 -27.18 12.48 33.25
N ALA A 82 -28.01 11.46 33.51
CA ALA A 82 -27.78 10.09 33.05
C ALA A 82 -27.84 9.98 31.52
N GLN A 83 -28.81 10.66 30.87
CA GLN A 83 -28.93 10.69 29.41
C GLN A 83 -27.76 11.41 28.75
N GLN A 84 -27.34 12.55 29.29
CA GLN A 84 -26.18 13.28 28.81
C GLN A 84 -24.90 12.43 28.97
N ALA A 85 -24.74 11.76 30.11
CA ALA A 85 -23.59 10.89 30.33
C ALA A 85 -23.53 9.72 29.34
N ALA A 86 -24.68 9.06 29.11
CA ALA A 86 -24.79 7.99 28.13
C ALA A 86 -24.46 8.47 26.72
N LYS A 87 -24.91 9.67 26.34
CA LYS A 87 -24.65 10.27 25.03
C LYS A 87 -23.16 10.52 24.82
N ILE A 88 -22.49 11.16 25.78
CA ILE A 88 -21.05 11.46 25.68
C ILE A 88 -20.22 10.17 25.58
N LEU A 89 -20.55 9.15 26.37
CA LEU A 89 -19.85 7.86 26.33
C LEU A 89 -20.10 7.11 25.03
N LEU A 90 -21.33 7.16 24.49
CA LEU A 90 -21.65 6.58 23.19
C LEU A 90 -20.88 7.28 22.06
N GLU A 91 -20.80 8.62 22.09
CA GLU A 91 -19.99 9.39 21.15
C GLU A 91 -18.52 8.97 21.23
N LEU A 92 -17.93 8.88 22.42
CA LEU A 92 -16.55 8.42 22.60
C LEU A 92 -16.32 7.02 22.00
N VAL A 93 -17.23 6.08 22.29
CA VAL A 93 -17.17 4.71 21.75
C VAL A 93 -17.23 4.70 20.22
N ASN A 94 -18.12 5.50 19.64
CA ASN A 94 -18.31 5.59 18.20
C ASN A 94 -17.10 6.24 17.50
N GLU A 95 -16.59 7.34 18.02
CA GLU A 95 -15.41 8.02 17.48
C GLU A 95 -14.17 7.11 17.57
N THR A 96 -14.00 6.40 18.70
CA THR A 96 -12.92 5.41 18.85
C THR A 96 -13.03 4.28 17.81
N ASN A 97 -14.25 3.78 17.57
CA ASN A 97 -14.49 2.77 16.54
C ASN A 97 -14.15 3.29 15.14
N GLN A 98 -14.51 4.54 14.82
CA GLN A 98 -14.20 5.14 13.53
C GLN A 98 -12.70 5.23 13.30
N VAL A 99 -11.94 5.73 14.29
CA VAL A 99 -10.47 5.77 14.21
C VAL A 99 -9.92 4.36 13.97
N GLN A 100 -10.30 3.38 14.80
CA GLN A 100 -9.79 2.01 14.67
C GLN A 100 -10.14 1.36 13.32
N ASN A 101 -11.32 1.63 12.77
CA ASN A 101 -11.75 1.09 11.48
C ASN A 101 -10.98 1.72 10.31
N LEU A 102 -10.72 3.04 10.38
CA LEU A 102 -9.89 3.72 9.38
C LEU A 102 -8.45 3.20 9.43
N ILE A 103 -7.88 3.03 10.63
CA ILE A 103 -6.54 2.45 10.79
C ILE A 103 -6.51 1.04 10.19
N ALA A 104 -7.47 0.17 10.54
CA ALA A 104 -7.52 -1.18 10.01
C ALA A 104 -7.64 -1.21 8.48
N LYS A 105 -8.41 -0.28 7.90
CA LYS A 105 -8.52 -0.13 6.45
C LYS A 105 -7.16 0.25 5.84
N SER A 106 -6.50 1.28 6.35
CA SER A 106 -5.18 1.70 5.85
C SER A 106 -4.13 0.60 6.00
N LEU A 107 -4.17 -0.17 7.09
CA LEU A 107 -3.31 -1.34 7.28
C LEU A 107 -3.52 -2.40 6.19
N CYS A 108 -4.78 -2.74 5.90
CA CYS A 108 -5.12 -3.68 4.83
C CYS A 108 -4.69 -3.17 3.46
N ASP A 109 -4.86 -1.87 3.19
CA ASP A 109 -4.51 -1.29 1.90
C ASP A 109 -2.99 -1.22 1.70
N TYR A 110 -2.22 -0.92 2.75
CA TYR A 110 -0.75 -0.88 2.64
C TYR A 110 -0.13 -2.28 2.62
N SER A 111 -0.72 -3.25 3.35
CA SER A 111 -0.24 -4.64 3.39
C SER A 111 -0.19 -5.31 2.02
N LYS A 112 -1.11 -4.95 1.11
CA LYS A 112 -1.11 -5.43 -0.29
C LYS A 112 0.23 -5.17 -1.01
N PHE A 113 0.97 -4.15 -0.60
CA PHE A 113 2.24 -3.75 -1.18
C PHE A 113 3.42 -4.19 -0.32
N THR A 114 3.28 -4.11 1.01
CA THR A 114 4.39 -4.32 1.94
C THR A 114 4.63 -5.79 2.29
N ASP A 115 3.66 -6.69 2.06
CA ASP A 115 3.83 -8.13 2.29
C ASP A 115 4.72 -8.82 1.23
N SER A 116 4.96 -8.17 0.09
CA SER A 116 5.87 -8.65 -0.95
C SER A 116 6.85 -7.54 -1.38
N PRO A 117 7.80 -7.15 -0.50
CA PRO A 117 8.66 -5.99 -0.71
C PRO A 117 9.69 -6.18 -1.84
N VAL A 118 9.87 -7.40 -2.34
CA VAL A 118 10.90 -7.80 -3.33
C VAL A 118 10.84 -6.99 -4.64
N PHE A 119 9.68 -6.44 -4.98
CA PHE A 119 9.47 -5.68 -6.23
C PHE A 119 9.41 -4.16 -6.02
N LEU A 120 9.53 -3.69 -4.78
CA LEU A 120 9.46 -2.27 -4.46
C LEU A 120 10.85 -1.64 -4.38
N LYS A 121 10.98 -0.44 -4.94
CA LYS A 121 12.18 0.39 -4.77
C LYS A 121 12.29 0.83 -3.32
N LYS A 122 13.53 1.04 -2.86
CA LYS A 122 13.84 1.49 -1.49
C LYS A 122 13.04 2.74 -1.10
N GLU A 123 12.92 3.73 -1.99
CA GLU A 123 12.22 4.99 -1.71
C GLU A 123 10.73 4.74 -1.41
N ARG A 124 10.11 3.76 -2.07
CA ARG A 124 8.72 3.38 -1.80
C ARG A 124 8.57 2.66 -0.47
N LEU A 125 9.55 1.86 -0.07
CA LEU A 125 9.56 1.21 1.24
C LEU A 125 9.68 2.24 2.37
N GLU A 126 10.54 3.25 2.22
CA GLU A 126 10.69 4.36 3.17
C GLU A 126 9.40 5.22 3.26
N GLU A 127 8.70 5.40 2.13
CA GLU A 127 7.38 6.03 2.11
C GLU A 127 6.34 5.25 2.94
N PHE A 128 6.30 3.93 2.82
CA PHE A 128 5.41 3.10 3.64
C PHE A 128 5.76 3.15 5.13
N ILE A 129 7.04 3.17 5.50
CA ILE A 129 7.47 3.39 6.90
C ILE A 129 6.92 4.73 7.41
N THR A 130 7.01 5.79 6.59
CA THR A 130 6.50 7.12 6.95
C THR A 130 4.98 7.07 7.16
N ARG A 131 4.24 6.42 6.27
CA ARG A 131 2.78 6.25 6.39
C ARG A 131 2.39 5.45 7.63
N TYR A 132 3.08 4.35 7.93
CA TYR A 132 2.85 3.58 9.16
C TYR A 132 3.16 4.40 10.42
N ASN A 133 4.23 5.19 10.43
CA ASN A 133 4.54 6.09 11.54
C ASN A 133 3.49 7.19 11.73
N CYS A 134 2.91 7.72 10.66
CA CYS A 134 1.79 8.65 10.72
C CYS A 134 0.53 8.02 11.35
N ILE A 135 0.26 6.75 11.06
CA ILE A 135 -0.84 6.01 11.70
C ILE A 135 -0.52 5.75 13.18
N LEU A 136 0.72 5.36 13.47
CA LEU A 136 1.18 5.03 14.81
C LEU A 136 1.09 6.25 15.74
N SER A 137 1.47 7.45 15.28
CA SER A 137 1.37 8.67 16.10
C SER A 137 -0.06 8.95 16.56
N ILE A 138 -1.04 8.76 15.66
CA ILE A 138 -2.47 8.88 15.99
C ILE A 138 -2.90 7.79 16.97
N LEU A 139 -2.48 6.54 16.73
CA LEU A 139 -2.83 5.41 17.58
C LEU A 139 -2.28 5.56 19.00
N LEU A 140 -1.10 6.16 19.18
CA LEU A 140 -0.47 6.33 20.50
C LEU A 140 -1.24 7.31 21.40
N GLU A 141 -2.01 8.24 20.83
CA GLU A 141 -2.86 9.14 21.61
C GLU A 141 -4.13 8.46 22.14
N MET A 142 -4.71 7.54 21.35
CA MET A 142 -6.00 6.92 21.60
C MET A 142 -6.13 6.26 22.99
N PRO A 143 -5.16 5.45 23.48
CA PRO A 143 -5.24 4.84 24.80
C PRO A 143 -5.43 5.83 25.94
N SER A 144 -4.83 7.03 25.83
CA SER A 144 -4.95 8.05 26.87
C SER A 144 -6.39 8.56 27.00
N HIS A 145 -7.05 8.82 25.86
CA HIS A 145 -8.44 9.28 25.79
C HIS A 145 -9.43 8.21 26.26
N ILE A 146 -9.21 6.95 25.88
CA ILE A 146 -10.06 5.83 26.31
C ILE A 146 -9.92 5.61 27.83
N ARG A 147 -8.68 5.66 28.37
CA ARG A 147 -8.43 5.58 29.81
C ARG A 147 -9.06 6.74 30.57
N PHE A 148 -9.10 7.94 29.97
CA PHE A 148 -9.82 9.06 30.54
C PHE A 148 -11.31 8.73 30.67
N GLY A 149 -11.94 8.27 29.58
CA GLY A 149 -13.33 7.79 29.57
C GLY A 149 -13.64 6.78 30.68
N LEU A 150 -12.77 5.77 30.86
CA LEU A 150 -12.90 4.75 31.91
C LEU A 150 -12.81 5.28 33.34
N LYS A 151 -12.03 6.35 33.55
CA LYS A 151 -11.81 6.96 34.87
C LYS A 151 -12.84 8.05 35.20
N THR A 152 -13.65 8.46 34.25
CA THR A 152 -14.62 9.52 34.47
C THR A 152 -15.74 9.11 35.43
N ASN A 153 -16.28 10.08 36.14
CA ASN A 153 -17.43 9.88 37.02
C ASN A 153 -18.73 9.65 36.21
N LEU A 154 -18.76 9.87 34.90
CA LEU A 154 -19.96 9.66 34.07
C LEU A 154 -20.53 8.25 34.19
N LEU A 155 -19.67 7.24 34.38
CA LEU A 155 -20.11 5.86 34.53
C LEU A 155 -20.95 5.62 35.80
N SER A 156 -20.82 6.45 36.84
CA SER A 156 -21.64 6.33 38.06
C SER A 156 -23.05 6.89 37.89
N HIS A 157 -23.28 7.74 36.88
CA HIS A 157 -24.60 8.27 36.55
C HIS A 157 -25.45 7.30 35.72
N LEU A 158 -24.86 6.18 35.27
CA LEU A 158 -25.54 5.19 34.45
C LEU A 158 -26.07 4.02 35.29
N PRO A 159 -27.15 3.35 34.86
CA PRO A 159 -27.54 2.06 35.40
C PRO A 159 -26.37 1.07 35.35
N ALA A 160 -26.21 0.26 36.40
CA ALA A 160 -25.05 -0.63 36.56
C ALA A 160 -24.77 -1.52 35.34
N ALA A 161 -25.81 -2.06 34.70
CA ALA A 161 -25.68 -2.87 33.49
C ALA A 161 -25.10 -2.07 32.31
N GLN A 162 -25.57 -0.84 32.12
CA GLN A 162 -25.12 0.03 31.04
C GLN A 162 -23.70 0.56 31.29
N GLY A 163 -23.39 1.00 32.51
CA GLY A 163 -22.04 1.42 32.89
C GLY A 163 -21.02 0.28 32.71
N GLN A 164 -21.39 -0.95 33.08
CA GLN A 164 -20.54 -2.11 32.89
C GLN A 164 -20.34 -2.48 31.41
N TRP A 165 -21.35 -2.27 30.56
CA TRP A 165 -21.21 -2.45 29.11
C TRP A 165 -20.18 -1.48 28.53
N TYR A 166 -20.30 -0.18 28.83
CA TYR A 166 -19.33 0.83 28.38
C TYR A 166 -17.92 0.53 28.87
N ARG A 167 -17.76 0.15 30.14
CA ARG A 167 -16.46 -0.21 30.70
C ARG A 167 -15.81 -1.37 29.92
N LYS A 168 -16.52 -2.48 29.74
CA LYS A 168 -16.02 -3.63 28.98
C LYS A 168 -15.69 -3.28 27.53
N ASP A 169 -16.51 -2.44 26.89
CA ASP A 169 -16.27 -2.06 25.51
C ASP A 169 -15.04 -1.16 25.38
N LEU A 170 -14.86 -0.17 26.25
CA LEU A 170 -13.67 0.68 26.30
C LEU A 170 -12.40 -0.13 26.63
N GLU A 171 -12.47 -1.09 27.56
CA GLU A 171 -11.37 -2.02 27.86
C GLU A 171 -10.99 -2.87 26.64
N ARG A 172 -11.98 -3.39 25.91
CA ARG A 172 -11.74 -4.11 24.64
C ARG A 172 -11.06 -3.21 23.61
N LYS A 173 -11.47 -1.93 23.52
CA LYS A 173 -10.85 -0.98 22.60
C LYS A 173 -9.41 -0.65 22.97
N LEU A 174 -9.08 -0.61 24.27
CA LEU A 174 -7.68 -0.48 24.71
C LEU A 174 -6.83 -1.67 24.24
N ALA A 175 -7.31 -2.89 24.49
CA ALA A 175 -6.60 -4.09 24.03
C ALA A 175 -6.40 -4.07 22.51
N LYS A 176 -7.44 -3.68 21.75
CA LYS A 176 -7.34 -3.55 20.30
C LYS A 176 -6.34 -2.47 19.86
N CYS A 177 -6.16 -1.38 20.61
CA CYS A 177 -5.12 -0.40 20.31
C CYS A 177 -3.72 -1.00 20.47
N ASP A 178 -3.50 -1.82 21.49
CA ASP A 178 -2.22 -2.51 21.71
C ASP A 178 -1.95 -3.54 20.61
N ASP A 179 -2.97 -4.31 20.19
CA ASP A 179 -2.87 -5.28 19.09
C ASP A 179 -2.51 -4.60 17.76
N ILE A 180 -3.25 -3.53 17.39
CA ILE A 180 -2.98 -2.76 16.16
C ILE A 180 -1.58 -2.15 16.20
N ARG A 181 -1.15 -1.67 17.37
CA ARG A 181 0.18 -1.10 17.55
C ARG A 181 1.26 -2.14 17.26
N ALA A 182 1.15 -3.32 17.85
CA ALA A 182 2.10 -4.41 17.63
C ALA A 182 2.15 -4.82 16.14
N GLU A 183 0.99 -4.83 15.46
CA GLU A 183 0.92 -5.09 14.02
C GLU A 183 1.67 -4.03 13.20
N ILE A 184 1.48 -2.74 13.49
CA ILE A 184 2.18 -1.64 12.81
C ILE A 184 3.70 -1.74 13.04
N GLU A 185 4.14 -1.93 14.29
CA GLU A 185 5.55 -2.03 14.64
C GLU A 185 6.21 -3.23 13.93
N ALA A 186 5.52 -4.38 13.86
CA ALA A 186 5.99 -5.54 13.11
C ALA A 186 6.12 -5.28 11.60
N LYS A 187 5.16 -4.55 11.01
CA LYS A 187 5.21 -4.17 9.58
C LYS A 187 6.38 -3.22 9.29
N ILE A 188 6.62 -2.22 10.15
CA ILE A 188 7.77 -1.31 10.03
C ILE A 188 9.08 -2.11 10.07
N HIS A 189 9.25 -2.97 11.08
CA HIS A 189 10.46 -3.80 11.20
C HIS A 189 10.67 -4.75 10.02
N GLY A 190 9.60 -5.34 9.48
CA GLY A 190 9.68 -6.15 8.27
C GLY A 190 10.20 -5.37 7.06
N ILE A 191 9.74 -4.13 6.88
CA ILE A 191 10.19 -3.24 5.81
C ILE A 191 11.63 -2.79 6.02
N GLU A 192 12.00 -2.40 7.23
CA GLU A 192 13.38 -2.05 7.59
C GLU A 192 14.35 -3.20 7.30
N GLY A 193 13.96 -4.43 7.66
CA GLY A 193 14.72 -5.64 7.33
C GLY A 193 14.89 -5.85 5.82
N ALA A 194 13.84 -5.64 5.02
CA ALA A 194 13.91 -5.73 3.57
C ALA A 194 14.83 -4.67 2.95
N ILE A 195 14.82 -3.44 3.49
CA ILE A 195 15.72 -2.36 3.06
C ILE A 195 17.18 -2.73 3.38
N GLU A 196 17.45 -3.27 4.56
CA GLU A 196 18.80 -3.65 4.98
C GLU A 196 19.34 -4.86 4.19
N GLU A 197 18.48 -5.83 3.87
CA GLU A 197 18.84 -6.94 2.97
C GLU A 197 19.19 -6.42 1.57
N ALA A 198 18.42 -5.46 1.04
CA ALA A 198 18.72 -4.85 -0.25
C ALA A 198 20.05 -4.06 -0.24
N ARG A 199 20.44 -3.47 0.89
CA ARG A 199 21.73 -2.77 1.06
C ARG A 199 22.92 -3.72 1.19
N SER A 200 22.72 -4.85 1.84
CA SER A 200 23.78 -5.84 2.12
C SER A 200 24.01 -6.83 0.98
N ARG A 201 23.10 -6.90 0.00
CA ARG A 201 23.36 -7.62 -1.25
C ARG A 201 24.57 -7.00 -1.94
N PRO A 202 25.65 -7.78 -2.20
CA PRO A 202 26.74 -7.30 -3.02
C PRO A 202 26.16 -6.81 -4.35
N SER A 203 26.62 -5.64 -4.82
CA SER A 203 26.26 -5.09 -6.13
C SER A 203 26.79 -6.02 -7.21
N ASP A 204 26.10 -7.14 -7.43
CA ASP A 204 26.49 -8.14 -8.40
C ASP A 204 26.01 -7.66 -9.76
N ASP A 205 26.68 -6.62 -10.26
CA ASP A 205 26.48 -5.98 -11.58
C ASP A 205 26.64 -6.95 -12.76
N ASN A 206 26.88 -8.25 -12.51
CA ASN A 206 27.08 -9.26 -13.53
C ASN A 206 26.07 -10.43 -13.53
N ALA A 207 25.06 -10.42 -12.67
CA ALA A 207 23.99 -11.43 -12.76
C ALA A 207 22.94 -10.99 -13.80
N LEU A 208 23.29 -11.06 -15.09
CA LEU A 208 22.27 -11.16 -16.14
C LEU A 208 21.26 -12.22 -15.72
N PRO A 209 19.94 -11.94 -15.77
CA PRO A 209 18.96 -12.99 -15.52
C PRO A 209 19.26 -14.08 -16.53
N LYS A 210 19.63 -15.28 -16.04
CA LYS A 210 19.71 -16.48 -16.86
C LYS A 210 18.29 -16.81 -17.29
N LEU A 211 17.78 -16.07 -18.28
CA LEU A 211 16.74 -16.53 -19.16
C LEU A 211 17.27 -17.86 -19.69
N LYS A 212 16.74 -18.96 -19.15
CA LYS A 212 16.79 -20.26 -19.80
C LYS A 212 16.14 -20.07 -21.17
N LYS A 213 16.94 -19.64 -22.15
CA LYS A 213 16.65 -19.90 -23.54
C LYS A 213 16.72 -21.41 -23.67
N VAL A 214 15.57 -22.06 -23.52
CA VAL A 214 15.32 -23.30 -24.25
C VAL A 214 15.33 -22.90 -25.71
N VAL A 215 16.54 -22.84 -26.30
CA VAL A 215 16.68 -22.79 -27.75
C VAL A 215 16.38 -24.21 -28.19
N ASP A 216 15.16 -24.39 -28.67
CA ASP A 216 14.79 -25.59 -29.40
C ASP A 216 15.70 -25.67 -30.63
N GLY A 217 16.61 -26.66 -30.65
CA GLY A 217 17.65 -26.83 -31.67
C GLY A 217 17.12 -27.16 -33.08
N SER A 218 15.80 -27.13 -33.26
CA SER A 218 15.10 -27.41 -34.52
C SER A 218 14.79 -26.16 -35.35
N ALA A 219 14.99 -24.94 -34.82
CA ALA A 219 14.61 -23.71 -35.51
C ALA A 219 15.55 -23.28 -36.67
N TYR A 220 16.70 -23.94 -36.83
CA TYR A 220 17.70 -23.64 -37.87
C TYR A 220 18.10 -24.87 -38.71
N ASP A 221 17.20 -25.84 -38.90
CA ASP A 221 17.43 -26.85 -39.95
C ASP A 221 17.10 -26.24 -41.32
N THR A 222 18.13 -25.76 -42.01
CA THR A 222 18.06 -25.18 -43.36
C THR A 222 18.13 -26.24 -44.46
N ARG A 223 18.08 -27.54 -44.13
CA ARG A 223 18.12 -28.60 -45.13
C ARG A 223 16.82 -28.62 -45.94
N PRO A 224 16.88 -28.71 -47.28
CA PRO A 224 15.69 -28.87 -48.10
C PRO A 224 14.93 -30.14 -47.71
N LYS A 225 13.68 -30.01 -47.27
CA LYS A 225 12.78 -31.14 -47.02
C LYS A 225 12.66 -31.94 -48.33
N ARG A 226 13.22 -33.15 -48.36
CA ARG A 226 13.03 -34.07 -49.49
C ARG A 226 11.54 -34.40 -49.58
N PHE A 227 10.93 -34.07 -50.72
CA PHE A 227 9.60 -34.54 -51.06
C PHE A 227 9.62 -36.07 -51.09
N ASN A 228 8.92 -36.69 -50.14
CA ASN A 228 8.62 -38.11 -50.17
C ASN A 228 7.55 -38.32 -51.26
N THR A 229 7.98 -38.61 -52.49
CA THR A 229 7.09 -39.17 -53.52
C THR A 229 6.93 -40.65 -53.26
N ALA A 230 6.06 -40.99 -52.33
CA ALA A 230 5.42 -42.30 -52.29
C ALA A 230 3.96 -42.10 -52.69
N ARG A 231 3.68 -42.31 -53.98
CA ARG A 231 2.35 -42.69 -54.44
C ARG A 231 2.47 -44.08 -55.07
N TYR A 232 1.53 -44.92 -54.66
CA TYR A 232 1.24 -46.30 -55.06
C TYR A 232 1.48 -46.59 -56.55
#